data_AF-A0A962YTF4-F1
#
_entry.id   AF-A0A962YTF4-F1
#
_cell.length_a   1.000
_cell.length_b   1.000
_cell.length_c   1.000
_cell.angle_alpha   90.00
_cell.angle_beta   90.00
_cell.angle_gamma   90.00
#
_symmetry.space_group_name_H-M   'P 1'
#
loop_
_entity.id
_entity.type
_entity.pdbx_description
1 polymer ?
#
loop_
_entity_poly.entity_id
_entity_poly.type
_entity_poly.pdbx_seq_one_letter_code
_entity_poly.pdbx_strand_id
1 'polypeptide(L)'
;MTRFQRRRVLVQGSFFILFVVAPIFDLLRFDLTQGHLIVFGQPWTLGLDDDLAGRIDTQQMALNILLRVIVPVLVLAATVLGVAWRWGRLYCGWLCPHFSVVETINQLVRKASGKQSIWDKKPGPPWHPDGTPAPTDARYWVLAVPLALAFAFLWAVALLSYLLPPAEVYGNLFELTPTRNQALFVGVATMVLFIEFTLARHLFCRYGCAVGMFQSLAWM
;
A
#
# COMPACT_ATOMS: atom_id res chain seq x y z
N MET A 1 7.37 -11.58 23.21
CA MET A 1 7.10 -11.83 21.78
C MET A 1 7.37 -13.28 21.44
N THR A 2 6.39 -13.98 20.89
CA THR A 2 6.53 -15.38 20.45
C THR A 2 7.32 -15.47 19.13
N ARG A 3 7.84 -16.66 18.77
CA ARG A 3 8.51 -16.89 17.47
C ARG A 3 7.62 -16.53 16.28
N PHE A 4 6.32 -16.77 16.40
CA PHE A 4 5.32 -16.47 15.38
C PHE A 4 5.14 -14.95 15.18
N GLN A 5 5.03 -14.18 16.27
CA GLN A 5 4.93 -12.72 16.19
C GLN A 5 6.19 -12.10 15.54
N ARG A 6 7.38 -12.59 15.87
CA ARG A 6 8.63 -12.13 15.24
C ARG A 6 8.64 -12.39 13.74
N ARG A 7 8.24 -13.59 13.30
CA ARG A 7 8.13 -13.93 11.87
C ARG A 7 7.15 -12.99 11.16
N ARG A 8 6.00 -12.69 11.76
CA ARG A 8 5.01 -11.79 11.17
C ARG A 8 5.56 -10.38 10.96
N VAL A 9 6.20 -9.80 11.99
CA VAL A 9 6.81 -8.48 11.89
C VAL A 9 7.92 -8.45 10.83
N LEU A 10 8.71 -9.53 10.74
CA LEU A 10 9.75 -9.63 9.72
C LEU A 10 9.16 -9.65 8.31
N VAL A 11 8.14 -10.50 8.06
CA VAL A 11 7.48 -10.57 6.75
C VAL A 11 6.83 -9.23 6.38
N GLN A 12 6.11 -8.61 7.31
CA GLN A 12 5.51 -7.27 7.10
C GLN A 12 6.57 -6.22 6.77
N GLY A 13 7.68 -6.20 7.49
CA GLY A 13 8.79 -5.28 7.26
C GLY A 13 9.47 -5.52 5.90
N SER A 14 9.71 -6.79 5.55
CA SER A 14 10.28 -7.16 4.25
C SER A 14 9.38 -6.76 3.08
N PHE A 15 8.06 -6.97 3.19
CA PHE A 15 7.12 -6.55 2.16
C PHE A 15 6.97 -5.03 2.07
N PHE A 16 7.04 -4.32 3.19
CA PHE A 16 7.07 -2.86 3.18
C PHE A 16 8.34 -2.33 2.48
N ILE A 17 9.51 -2.89 2.79
CA ILE A 17 10.76 -2.53 2.10
C ILE A 17 10.64 -2.85 0.61
N LEU A 18 10.16 -4.04 0.25
CA LEU A 18 9.92 -4.42 -1.14
C LEU A 18 9.00 -3.42 -1.84
N PHE A 19 7.93 -2.96 -1.18
CA PHE A 19 7.00 -1.97 -1.75
C PHE A 19 7.67 -0.63 -2.06
N VAL A 20 8.56 -0.14 -1.18
CA VAL A 20 9.29 1.12 -1.40
C VAL A 20 10.38 0.96 -2.46
N VAL A 21 11.01 -0.22 -2.50
CA VAL A 21 12.18 -0.51 -3.33
C VAL A 21 11.80 -0.98 -4.73
N ALA A 22 10.61 -1.56 -4.91
CA ALA A 22 10.12 -2.07 -6.19
C ALA A 22 10.18 -1.07 -7.36
N PRO A 23 9.77 0.20 -7.21
CA PRO A 23 9.91 1.16 -8.31
C PRO A 23 11.36 1.55 -8.58
N ILE A 24 12.25 1.50 -7.57
CA ILE A 24 13.67 1.88 -7.71
C ILE A 24 14.43 0.87 -8.57
N PHE A 25 14.14 -0.42 -8.41
CA PHE A 25 14.78 -1.51 -9.16
C PHE A 25 13.95 -1.99 -10.36
N ASP A 26 12.98 -1.19 -10.81
CA ASP A 26 12.11 -1.53 -11.94
C ASP A 26 11.40 -2.90 -11.78
N LEU A 27 11.17 -3.36 -10.55
CA LEU A 27 10.50 -4.66 -10.29
C LEU A 27 9.05 -4.61 -10.73
N LEU A 28 8.36 -3.52 -10.40
CA LEU A 28 7.00 -3.24 -10.82
C LEU A 28 6.76 -1.74 -10.73
N ARG A 29 6.56 -1.07 -11.88
CA ARG A 29 6.10 0.32 -11.92
C ARG A 29 5.42 0.63 -13.24
N PHE A 30 4.59 1.67 -13.29
CA PHE A 30 3.98 2.16 -14.51
C PHE A 30 4.61 3.50 -14.88
N ASP A 31 5.37 3.56 -15.97
CA ASP A 31 6.06 4.77 -16.36
C ASP A 31 5.15 5.65 -17.23
N LEU A 32 4.69 6.79 -16.69
CA LEU A 32 3.85 7.75 -17.42
C LEU A 32 4.58 8.40 -18.60
N THR A 33 5.91 8.50 -18.55
CA THR A 33 6.71 9.09 -19.64
C THR A 33 6.81 8.13 -20.81
N GLN A 34 6.90 6.82 -20.55
CA GLN A 34 7.01 5.78 -21.58
C GLN A 34 5.68 5.09 -21.92
N GLY A 35 4.61 5.36 -21.17
CA GLY A 35 3.26 4.87 -21.43
C GLY A 35 3.05 3.37 -21.24
N HIS A 36 3.94 2.66 -20.55
CA HIS A 36 3.85 1.22 -20.36
C HIS A 36 4.20 0.78 -18.93
N LEU A 37 3.75 -0.42 -18.57
CA LEU A 37 4.08 -1.06 -17.31
C LEU A 37 5.47 -1.71 -17.44
N ILE A 38 6.33 -1.56 -16.44
CA ILE A 38 7.62 -2.24 -16.35
C ILE A 38 7.50 -3.33 -15.30
N VAL A 39 7.85 -4.56 -15.69
CA VAL A 39 7.79 -5.75 -14.85
C VAL A 39 9.15 -6.43 -14.89
N PHE A 40 9.84 -6.52 -13.75
CA PHE A 40 11.20 -7.06 -13.61
C PHE A 40 12.20 -6.46 -14.62
N GLY A 41 12.15 -5.13 -14.79
CA GLY A 41 13.01 -4.38 -15.71
C GLY A 41 12.66 -4.56 -17.20
N GLN A 42 11.62 -5.34 -17.53
CA GLN A 42 11.18 -5.55 -18.90
C GLN A 42 9.94 -4.70 -19.21
N PRO A 43 9.88 -4.06 -20.39
CA PRO A 43 8.70 -3.31 -20.80
C PRO A 43 7.54 -4.26 -21.12
N TRP A 44 6.47 -4.16 -20.34
CA TRP A 44 5.21 -4.86 -20.59
C TRP A 44 4.31 -3.98 -21.46
N THR A 45 4.44 -4.14 -22.77
CA THR A 45 3.67 -3.38 -23.75
C THR A 45 2.46 -4.16 -24.27
N LEU A 46 1.40 -3.41 -24.58
CA LEU A 46 0.16 -3.93 -25.14
C LEU A 46 0.24 -4.16 -26.65
N GLY A 47 1.30 -3.66 -27.30
CA GLY A 47 1.44 -3.66 -28.75
C GLY A 47 0.59 -2.60 -29.46
N LEU A 48 0.02 -1.64 -28.73
CA LEU A 48 -0.87 -0.59 -29.26
C LEU A 48 -0.20 0.28 -30.35
N ASP A 49 1.12 0.42 -30.30
CA ASP A 49 1.89 1.22 -31.27
C ASP A 49 1.87 0.63 -32.68
N ASP A 50 1.76 -0.69 -32.79
CA ASP A 50 1.69 -1.36 -34.09
C ASP A 50 0.30 -1.21 -34.74
N ASP A 51 -0.76 -0.95 -33.96
CA ASP A 51 -2.09 -0.62 -34.48
C ASP A 51 -2.20 0.82 -34.94
N LEU A 52 -1.62 1.74 -34.17
CA LEU A 52 -1.46 3.13 -34.58
C LEU A 52 -0.64 3.25 -35.87
N ALA A 53 0.29 2.32 -36.09
CA ALA A 53 1.05 2.20 -37.33
C ALA A 53 0.33 1.43 -38.46
N GLY A 54 -0.90 0.94 -38.24
CA GLY A 54 -1.70 0.20 -39.22
C GLY A 54 -1.16 -1.19 -39.58
N ARG A 55 -0.31 -1.77 -38.72
CA ARG A 55 0.39 -3.05 -38.98
C ARG A 55 -0.34 -4.29 -38.45
N ILE A 56 -1.37 -4.12 -37.62
CA ILE A 56 -2.11 -5.23 -37.00
C ILE A 56 -3.61 -5.12 -37.26
N ASP A 57 -4.27 -6.28 -37.32
CA ASP A 57 -5.71 -6.40 -37.48
C ASP A 57 -6.46 -6.17 -36.14
N THR A 58 -7.70 -5.68 -36.21
CA THR A 58 -8.54 -5.38 -35.03
C THR A 58 -8.77 -6.62 -34.15
N GLN A 59 -8.75 -7.83 -34.74
CA GLN A 59 -8.83 -9.07 -33.97
C GLN A 59 -7.56 -9.35 -33.15
N GLN A 60 -6.38 -9.02 -33.71
CA GLN A 60 -5.10 -9.22 -33.05
C GLN A 60 -4.91 -8.24 -31.88
N MET A 61 -5.43 -7.01 -32.00
CA MET A 61 -5.61 -6.09 -30.86
C MET A 61 -6.38 -6.71 -29.72
N ALA A 62 -7.59 -7.18 -30.02
CA ALA A 62 -8.50 -7.71 -29.02
C ALA A 62 -7.86 -8.90 -28.28
N LEU A 63 -7.16 -9.77 -29.01
CA LEU A 63 -6.39 -10.87 -28.45
C LEU A 63 -5.22 -10.40 -27.58
N ASN A 64 -4.46 -9.39 -28.01
CA ASN A 64 -3.36 -8.85 -27.20
C ASN A 64 -3.87 -8.24 -25.88
N ILE A 65 -4.94 -7.46 -25.90
CA ILE A 65 -5.54 -6.88 -24.69
C ILE A 65 -6.07 -7.98 -23.77
N LEU A 66 -6.80 -8.96 -24.34
CA LEU A 66 -7.34 -10.08 -23.58
C LEU A 66 -6.22 -10.86 -22.89
N LEU A 67 -5.19 -11.26 -23.63
CA LEU A 67 -4.12 -12.13 -23.12
C LEU A 67 -3.08 -11.40 -22.26
N ARG A 68 -2.80 -10.12 -22.52
CA ARG A 68 -1.75 -9.36 -21.82
C ARG A 68 -2.27 -8.48 -20.68
N VAL A 69 -3.59 -8.22 -20.60
CA VAL A 69 -4.19 -7.42 -19.52
C VAL A 69 -5.23 -8.23 -18.76
N ILE A 70 -6.29 -8.64 -19.45
CA ILE A 70 -7.47 -9.20 -18.79
C ILE A 70 -7.12 -10.53 -18.12
N VAL A 71 -6.49 -11.45 -18.85
CA VAL A 71 -6.10 -12.76 -18.32
C VAL A 71 -5.16 -12.62 -17.12
N PRO A 72 -4.04 -11.86 -17.16
CA PRO A 72 -3.19 -11.66 -15.99
C PRO A 72 -3.92 -11.07 -14.78
N VAL A 73 -4.79 -10.06 -14.99
CA VAL A 73 -5.57 -9.45 -13.91
C VAL A 73 -6.55 -10.46 -13.31
N LEU A 74 -7.24 -11.26 -14.12
CA LEU A 74 -8.16 -12.29 -13.65
C LEU A 74 -7.42 -13.41 -12.91
N VAL A 75 -6.26 -13.85 -13.40
CA VAL A 75 -5.42 -14.85 -12.73
C VAL A 75 -4.94 -14.32 -11.38
N LEU A 76 -4.48 -13.07 -11.32
CA LEU A 76 -4.08 -12.44 -10.06
C LEU A 76 -5.26 -12.35 -9.08
N ALA A 77 -6.42 -11.88 -9.55
CA ALA A 77 -7.64 -11.79 -8.74
C ALA A 77 -8.08 -13.16 -8.22
N ALA A 78 -8.15 -14.18 -9.08
CA ALA A 78 -8.50 -15.54 -8.71
C ALA A 78 -7.51 -16.14 -7.71
N THR A 79 -6.21 -15.87 -7.85
CA THR A 79 -5.18 -16.33 -6.92
C THR A 79 -5.36 -15.68 -5.54
N VAL A 80 -5.52 -14.36 -5.50
CA VAL A 80 -5.72 -13.62 -4.24
C VAL A 80 -7.01 -14.04 -3.55
N LEU A 81 -8.10 -14.21 -4.30
CA LEU A 81 -9.39 -14.68 -3.79
C LEU A 81 -9.33 -16.14 -3.34
N GLY A 82 -8.67 -17.02 -4.08
CA GLY A 82 -8.50 -18.43 -3.72
C GLY A 82 -7.69 -18.62 -2.45
N VAL A 83 -6.60 -17.85 -2.29
CA VAL A 83 -5.83 -17.78 -1.04
C VAL A 83 -6.71 -17.24 0.09
N ALA A 84 -7.50 -16.21 -0.18
CA ALA A 84 -8.39 -15.63 0.82
C ALA A 84 -9.49 -16.59 1.26
N TRP A 85 -10.06 -17.37 0.34
CA TRP A 85 -11.06 -18.39 0.65
C TRP A 85 -10.48 -19.53 1.50
N ARG A 86 -9.21 -19.92 1.27
CA ARG A 86 -8.60 -21.05 1.99
C ARG A 86 -8.00 -20.70 3.35
N TRP A 87 -7.48 -19.47 3.51
CA TRP A 87 -6.73 -19.04 4.71
C TRP A 87 -7.19 -17.69 5.29
N GLY A 88 -8.25 -17.09 4.76
CA GLY A 88 -8.81 -15.83 5.24
C GLY A 88 -7.97 -14.62 4.86
N ARG A 89 -7.91 -13.62 5.74
CA ARG A 89 -7.21 -12.33 5.50
C ARG A 89 -5.68 -12.42 5.68
N LEU A 90 -5.06 -13.47 5.14
CA LEU A 90 -3.62 -13.72 5.27
C LEU A 90 -2.79 -12.60 4.60
N TYR A 91 -3.19 -12.15 3.40
CA TYR A 91 -2.50 -11.04 2.73
C TYR A 91 -2.54 -9.76 3.55
N CYS A 92 -3.73 -9.32 3.98
CA CYS A 92 -3.86 -8.11 4.79
C CYS A 92 -3.07 -8.20 6.10
N GLY A 93 -3.00 -9.38 6.74
CA GLY A 93 -2.28 -9.55 8.01
C GLY A 93 -0.76 -9.67 7.89
N TRP A 94 -0.22 -10.16 6.76
CA TRP A 94 1.20 -10.52 6.63
C TRP A 94 1.96 -9.75 5.56
N LEU A 95 1.33 -9.50 4.42
CA LEU A 95 2.00 -9.05 3.20
C LEU A 95 1.68 -7.58 2.88
N CYS A 96 0.52 -7.10 3.31
CA CYS A 96 0.04 -5.76 2.96
C CYS A 96 0.92 -4.66 3.60
N PRO A 97 1.65 -3.86 2.80
CA PRO A 97 2.52 -2.79 3.31
C PRO A 97 1.72 -1.65 3.95
N HIS A 98 0.45 -1.49 3.59
CA HIS A 98 -0.44 -0.52 4.21
C HIS A 98 -0.82 -0.96 5.64
N PHE A 99 -1.16 -2.24 5.83
CA PHE A 99 -1.58 -2.75 7.14
C PHE A 99 -0.42 -2.73 8.16
N SER A 100 0.82 -2.95 7.74
CA SER A 100 1.98 -2.89 8.65
C SER A 100 2.17 -1.50 9.25
N VAL A 101 1.98 -0.44 8.45
CA VAL A 101 1.98 0.95 8.93
C VAL A 101 0.80 1.20 9.86
N VAL A 102 -0.41 0.82 9.44
CA VAL A 102 -1.65 0.96 10.24
C VAL A 102 -1.53 0.25 11.58
N GLU A 103 -1.00 -0.96 11.62
CA GLU A 103 -0.79 -1.74 12.85
C GLU A 103 0.19 -1.03 13.80
N THR A 104 1.26 -0.45 13.26
CA THR A 104 2.25 0.32 14.04
C THR A 104 1.62 1.57 14.65
N ILE A 105 0.91 2.36 13.85
CA ILE A 105 0.21 3.57 14.32
C ILE A 105 -0.87 3.19 15.33
N ASN A 106 -1.59 2.08 15.11
CA ASN A 106 -2.63 1.63 16.01
C ASN A 106 -2.08 1.27 17.41
N GLN A 107 -0.90 0.63 17.47
CA GLN A 107 -0.25 0.36 18.75
C GLN A 107 0.13 1.65 19.49
N LEU A 108 0.60 2.67 18.77
CA LEU A 108 0.93 3.96 19.36
C LEU A 108 -0.32 4.71 19.84
N VAL A 109 -1.39 4.74 19.04
CA VAL A 109 -2.66 5.37 19.42
C VAL A 109 -3.30 4.66 20.62
N ARG A 110 -3.20 3.33 20.68
CA ARG A 110 -3.66 2.56 21.86
C ARG A 110 -2.88 2.94 23.11
N LYS A 111 -1.55 3.06 23.04
CA LYS A 111 -0.73 3.54 24.17
C LYS A 111 -1.05 4.99 24.53
N ALA A 112 -1.34 5.82 23.54
CA ALA A 112 -1.59 7.24 23.74
C ALA A 112 -2.98 7.56 24.34
N SER A 113 -4.01 6.83 23.93
CA SER A 113 -5.41 7.16 24.23
C SER A 113 -6.17 6.06 24.97
N GLY A 114 -5.60 4.86 25.08
CA GLY A 114 -6.30 3.67 25.59
C GLY A 114 -7.36 3.11 24.64
N LYS A 115 -7.61 3.76 23.51
CA LYS A 115 -8.64 3.38 22.52
C LYS A 115 -8.00 2.77 21.28
N GLN A 116 -8.73 1.89 20.58
CA GLN A 116 -8.27 1.34 19.30
C GLN A 116 -8.44 2.36 18.19
N SER A 117 -9.47 3.21 18.26
CA SER A 117 -9.69 4.33 17.36
C SER A 117 -10.03 5.58 18.15
N ILE A 118 -9.71 6.75 17.61
CA ILE A 118 -10.07 8.04 18.23
C ILE A 118 -11.61 8.17 18.35
N TRP A 119 -12.33 7.52 17.44
CA TRP A 119 -13.79 7.48 17.38
C TRP A 119 -14.42 6.52 18.41
N ASP A 120 -13.65 5.66 19.07
CA ASP A 120 -14.21 4.71 20.02
C ASP A 120 -14.72 5.43 21.28
N LYS A 121 -15.96 5.13 21.67
CA LYS A 121 -16.57 5.72 22.87
C LYS A 121 -15.91 5.22 24.15
N LYS A 122 -15.54 3.95 24.21
CA LYS A 122 -14.97 3.30 25.39
C LYS A 122 -13.49 2.95 25.16
N PRO A 123 -12.63 3.15 26.17
CA PRO A 123 -11.28 2.62 26.12
C PRO A 123 -11.31 1.09 26.03
N GLY A 124 -10.25 0.52 25.46
CA GLY A 124 -10.06 -0.93 25.39
C GLY A 124 -9.82 -1.55 26.77
N PRO A 125 -9.71 -2.89 26.83
CA PRO A 125 -9.44 -3.57 28.09
C PRO A 125 -8.10 -3.07 28.70
N PRO A 126 -8.05 -2.83 30.02
CA PRO A 126 -6.85 -2.32 30.71
C PRO A 126 -5.74 -3.37 30.83
N TRP A 127 -5.99 -4.59 30.37
CA TRP A 127 -5.06 -5.71 30.38
C TRP A 127 -4.86 -6.23 28.95
N HIS A 128 -3.63 -6.64 28.65
CA HIS A 128 -3.36 -7.45 27.46
C HIS A 128 -3.92 -8.88 27.64
N PRO A 129 -4.15 -9.62 26.55
CA PRO A 129 -4.53 -11.04 26.62
C PRO A 129 -3.53 -11.89 27.43
N ASP A 130 -2.28 -11.46 27.50
CA ASP A 130 -1.20 -12.09 28.26
C ASP A 130 -1.24 -11.76 29.77
N GLY A 131 -2.26 -11.03 30.25
CA GLY A 131 -2.43 -10.65 31.65
C GLY A 131 -1.60 -9.45 32.11
N THR A 132 -0.76 -8.87 31.25
CA THR A 132 0.03 -7.67 31.57
C THR A 132 -0.81 -6.39 31.51
N PRO A 133 -0.54 -5.38 32.35
CA PRO A 133 -1.26 -4.10 32.28
C PRO A 133 -0.98 -3.39 30.96
N ALA A 134 -1.99 -2.73 30.41
CA ALA A 134 -1.90 -1.89 29.21
C ALA A 134 -1.96 -0.41 29.61
N PRO A 135 -0.86 0.18 30.11
CA PRO A 135 -0.86 1.56 30.59
C PRO A 135 -1.08 2.54 29.43
N THR A 136 -1.80 3.62 29.74
CA THR A 136 -2.08 4.71 28.81
C THR A 136 -1.25 5.93 29.17
N ASP A 137 -0.52 6.49 28.21
CA ASP A 137 0.28 7.70 28.37
C ASP A 137 0.12 8.61 27.15
N ALA A 138 -0.49 9.79 27.35
CA ALA A 138 -0.76 10.76 26.30
C ALA A 138 0.51 11.26 25.57
N ARG A 139 1.70 11.14 26.17
CA ARG A 139 2.97 11.54 25.53
C ARG A 139 3.26 10.77 24.25
N TYR A 140 2.70 9.57 24.10
CA TYR A 140 2.83 8.80 22.86
C TYR A 140 2.16 9.48 21.65
N TRP A 141 1.30 10.49 21.83
CA TRP A 141 0.82 11.33 20.73
C TRP A 141 1.94 12.09 20.02
N VAL A 142 2.96 12.53 20.77
CA VAL A 142 4.15 13.19 20.23
C VAL A 142 4.93 12.26 19.30
N LEU A 143 4.80 10.94 19.47
CA LEU A 143 5.39 9.96 18.56
C LEU A 143 4.41 9.55 17.45
N ALA A 144 3.14 9.34 17.78
CA ALA A 144 2.13 8.84 16.85
C ALA A 144 1.88 9.80 15.68
N VAL A 145 1.75 11.10 15.94
CA VAL A 145 1.44 12.10 14.91
C VAL A 145 2.59 12.29 13.93
N PRO A 146 3.84 12.56 14.37
CA PRO A 146 4.95 12.71 13.43
C PRO A 146 5.24 11.42 12.67
N LEU A 147 5.09 10.25 13.31
CA LEU A 147 5.31 8.98 12.62
C LEU A 147 4.23 8.72 11.55
N ALA A 148 2.97 9.04 11.84
CA ALA A 148 1.90 8.97 10.84
C ALA A 148 2.17 9.92 9.65
N LEU A 149 2.64 11.14 9.93
CA LEU A 149 3.01 12.10 8.89
C LEU A 149 4.20 11.61 8.05
N ALA A 150 5.23 11.08 8.69
CA ALA A 150 6.40 10.53 8.02
C ALA A 150 6.05 9.35 7.11
N PHE A 151 5.20 8.43 7.58
CA PHE A 151 4.71 7.33 6.76
C PHE A 151 3.81 7.80 5.63
N ALA A 152 2.95 8.79 5.85
CA ALA A 152 2.11 9.36 4.80
C ALA A 152 2.95 10.02 3.69
N PHE A 153 3.98 10.78 4.07
CA PHE A 153 4.92 11.37 3.13
C PHE A 153 5.70 10.30 2.35
N LEU A 154 6.24 9.31 3.05
CA LEU A 154 6.96 8.19 2.43
C LEU A 154 6.06 7.44 1.42
N TRP A 155 4.81 7.16 1.79
CA TRP A 155 3.85 6.54 0.87
C TRP A 155 3.53 7.41 -0.34
N ALA A 156 3.36 8.72 -0.14
CA ALA A 156 3.11 9.66 -1.24
C ALA A 156 4.27 9.66 -2.25
N VAL A 157 5.51 9.68 -1.77
CA VAL A 157 6.72 9.61 -2.63
C VAL A 157 6.84 8.25 -3.30
N ALA A 158 6.58 7.15 -2.58
CA ALA A 158 6.58 5.81 -3.14
C ALA A 158 5.56 5.69 -4.29
N LEU A 159 4.30 6.10 -4.05
CA LEU A 159 3.25 6.09 -5.07
C LEU A 159 3.62 6.94 -6.30
N LEU A 160 4.23 8.11 -6.09
CA LEU A 160 4.71 8.93 -7.21
C LEU A 160 5.82 8.22 -7.99
N SER A 161 6.72 7.49 -7.31
CA SER A 161 7.80 6.71 -7.94
C SER A 161 7.28 5.47 -8.68
N TYR A 162 6.07 4.99 -8.37
CA TYR A 162 5.39 3.99 -9.19
C TYR A 162 4.85 4.55 -10.51
N LEU A 163 4.73 5.88 -10.64
CA LEU A 163 4.16 6.58 -11.80
C LEU A 163 5.23 7.31 -12.64
N LEU A 164 6.29 7.81 -12.00
CA LEU A 164 7.38 8.56 -12.63
C LEU A 164 8.73 7.89 -12.37
N PRO A 165 9.75 8.16 -13.20
CA PRO A 165 11.10 7.65 -12.98
C PRO A 165 11.62 7.99 -11.58
N PRO A 166 12.05 7.00 -10.78
CA PRO A 166 12.48 7.22 -9.40
C PRO A 166 13.68 8.18 -9.34
N ALA A 167 14.62 8.09 -10.27
CA ALA A 167 15.78 8.99 -10.33
C ALA A 167 15.37 10.46 -10.42
N GLU A 168 14.33 10.78 -11.19
CA GLU A 168 13.80 12.14 -11.32
C GLU A 168 13.05 12.58 -10.05
N VAL A 169 12.16 11.73 -9.53
CA VAL A 169 11.38 12.05 -8.32
C VAL A 169 12.31 12.29 -7.14
N TYR A 170 13.22 11.35 -6.85
CA TYR A 170 14.14 11.48 -5.73
C TYR A 170 15.14 12.63 -5.96
N GLY A 171 15.67 12.80 -7.17
CA GLY A 171 16.58 13.91 -7.51
C GLY A 171 15.96 15.28 -7.24
N ASN A 172 14.77 15.53 -7.78
CA ASN A 172 14.05 16.80 -7.58
C ASN A 172 13.68 17.04 -6.10
N LEU A 173 13.38 15.98 -5.35
CA LEU A 173 13.11 16.09 -3.91
C LEU A 173 14.39 16.42 -3.11
N PHE A 174 15.53 15.80 -3.45
CA PHE A 174 16.81 16.06 -2.78
C PHE A 174 17.33 17.47 -3.07
N GLU A 175 17.13 17.96 -4.30
CA GLU A 175 17.50 19.32 -4.69
C GLU A 175 16.49 20.39 -4.20
N LEU A 176 15.38 19.97 -3.58
CA LEU A 176 14.27 20.84 -3.14
C LEU A 176 13.65 21.65 -4.29
N THR A 177 13.66 21.09 -5.50
CA THR A 177 13.13 21.67 -6.74
C THR A 177 12.04 20.79 -7.39
N PRO A 178 11.05 20.26 -6.64
CA PRO A 178 10.00 19.44 -7.22
C PRO A 178 9.21 20.23 -8.27
N THR A 179 8.86 19.58 -9.37
CA THR A 179 7.97 20.20 -10.37
C THR A 179 6.62 20.50 -9.72
N ARG A 180 5.88 21.47 -10.27
CA ARG A 180 4.57 21.88 -9.73
C ARG A 180 3.63 20.67 -9.51
N ASN A 181 3.59 19.75 -10.46
CA ASN A 181 2.73 18.56 -10.38
C ASN A 181 3.24 17.55 -9.34
N GLN A 182 4.56 17.36 -9.24
CA GLN A 182 5.16 16.50 -8.20
C GLN A 182 4.88 17.05 -6.80
N ALA A 183 5.08 18.36 -6.59
CA ALA A 183 4.81 19.02 -5.31
C ALA A 183 3.32 18.95 -4.94
N LEU A 184 2.42 19.20 -5.89
CA LEU A 184 0.98 19.06 -5.67
C LEU A 184 0.59 17.63 -5.33
N PHE A 185 1.09 16.64 -6.09
CA PHE A 185 0.79 15.23 -5.84
C PHE A 185 1.28 14.80 -4.46
N VAL A 186 2.55 15.04 -4.14
CA VAL A 186 3.12 14.66 -2.84
C VAL A 186 2.41 15.38 -1.70
N GLY A 187 2.14 16.68 -1.83
CA GLY A 187 1.43 17.44 -0.80
C GLY A 187 0.01 16.93 -0.55
N VAL A 188 -0.81 16.79 -1.60
CA VAL A 188 -2.19 16.33 -1.49
C VAL A 188 -2.25 14.88 -1.03
N ALA A 189 -1.47 13.98 -1.63
CA ALA A 189 -1.42 12.58 -1.24
C ALA A 189 -0.97 12.41 0.22
N THR A 190 0.05 13.16 0.66
CA THR A 190 0.50 13.14 2.06
C THR A 190 -0.62 13.58 3.00
N MET A 191 -1.35 14.66 2.69
CA MET A 191 -2.47 15.12 3.53
C MET A 191 -3.60 14.08 3.61
N VAL A 192 -4.00 13.52 2.47
CA VAL A 192 -5.07 12.50 2.41
C VAL A 192 -4.67 11.24 3.18
N LEU A 193 -3.46 10.72 2.95
CA LEU A 193 -2.95 9.54 3.64
C LEU A 193 -2.74 9.79 5.13
N PHE A 194 -2.31 10.99 5.52
CA PHE A 194 -2.17 11.35 6.93
C PHE A 194 -3.54 11.33 7.64
N ILE A 195 -4.58 11.91 7.02
CA ILE A 195 -5.95 11.85 7.52
C ILE A 195 -6.43 10.39 7.59
N GLU A 196 -6.12 9.59 6.58
CA GLU A 196 -6.49 8.19 6.53
C GLU A 196 -5.83 7.39 7.67
N PHE A 197 -4.52 7.47 7.82
CA PHE A 197 -3.77 6.77 8.88
C PHE A 197 -4.18 7.18 10.30
N THR A 198 -4.49 8.46 10.51
CA THR A 198 -4.86 8.98 11.84
C THR A 198 -6.32 8.73 12.18
N LEU A 199 -7.25 9.03 11.27
CA LEU A 199 -8.70 9.05 11.53
C LEU A 199 -9.46 7.89 10.89
N ALA A 200 -9.12 7.45 9.68
CA ALA A 200 -9.95 6.55 8.86
C ALA A 200 -9.35 5.16 8.62
N ARG A 201 -8.22 4.81 9.25
CA ARG A 201 -7.44 3.59 8.99
C ARG A 201 -8.27 2.30 8.91
N HIS A 202 -9.20 2.13 9.85
CA HIS A 202 -10.06 0.93 9.91
C HIS A 202 -11.17 0.97 8.87
N LEU A 203 -11.67 2.16 8.53
CA LEU A 203 -12.69 2.36 7.51
C LEU A 203 -12.10 2.06 6.13
N PHE A 204 -10.90 2.57 5.84
CA PHE A 204 -10.21 2.30 4.59
C PHE A 204 -9.90 0.81 4.42
N CYS A 205 -9.31 0.15 5.43
CA CYS A 205 -9.00 -1.28 5.33
C CYS A 205 -10.25 -2.18 5.18
N ARG A 206 -11.43 -1.71 5.62
CA ARG A 206 -12.68 -2.47 5.56
C ARG A 206 -13.50 -2.18 4.28
N TYR A 207 -13.55 -0.93 3.84
CA TYR A 207 -14.43 -0.49 2.76
C TYR A 207 -13.72 0.22 1.60
N GLY A 208 -12.52 0.77 1.81
CA GLY A 208 -11.78 1.49 0.77
C GLY A 208 -10.79 0.60 0.00
N CYS A 209 -10.11 -0.31 0.69
CA CYS A 209 -9.14 -1.22 0.09
C CYS A 209 -9.86 -2.37 -0.60
N ALA A 210 -9.77 -2.42 -1.94
CA ALA A 210 -10.38 -3.48 -2.75
C ALA A 210 -9.95 -4.88 -2.27
N VAL A 211 -8.64 -5.09 -2.05
CA VAL A 211 -8.14 -6.39 -1.56
C VAL A 211 -8.75 -6.74 -0.20
N GLY A 212 -8.75 -5.81 0.76
CA GLY A 212 -9.33 -6.05 2.08
C GLY A 212 -10.83 -6.37 2.05
N MET A 213 -11.59 -5.69 1.20
CA MET A 213 -13.02 -5.92 0.98
C MET A 213 -13.26 -7.31 0.39
N PHE A 214 -12.60 -7.63 -0.72
CA PHE A 214 -12.77 -8.91 -1.41
C PHE A 214 -12.32 -10.11 -0.57
N GLN A 215 -11.23 -9.98 0.19
CA GLN A 215 -10.82 -11.03 1.14
C GLN A 215 -11.83 -11.25 2.26
N SER A 216 -12.57 -10.20 2.65
CA SER A 216 -13.65 -10.36 3.63
C SER A 216 -14.87 -11.05 3.05
N LEU A 217 -15.22 -10.73 1.81
CA LEU A 217 -16.38 -11.30 1.12
C LEU A 217 -16.14 -12.76 0.76
N ALA A 218 -14.94 -13.10 0.30
CA ALA A 218 -14.59 -14.47 -0.09
C ALA A 218 -14.45 -15.44 1.09
N TRP A 219 -14.34 -14.96 2.33
CA TRP A 219 -14.23 -15.80 3.53
C TRP A 219 -15.58 -16.00 4.26
N MET A 220 -16.59 -15.19 3.96
CA MET A 220 -17.94 -15.40 4.50
C MET A 220 -18.65 -16.52 3.74
#